data_AF-A0A929KGJ4-F1
#
_entry.id   AF-A0A929KGJ4-F1
#
_cell.length_a   1.000
_cell.length_b   1.000
_cell.length_c   1.000
_cell.angle_alpha   90.00
_cell.angle_beta   90.00
_cell.angle_gamma   90.00
#
_symmetry.space_group_name_H-M   'P 1'
#
loop_
_entity.id
_entity.type
_entity.pdbx_description
1 polymer ?
#
loop_
_entity_poly.entity_id
_entity_poly.type
_entity_poly.pdbx_seq_one_letter_code
_entity_poly.pdbx_strand_id
1 'polypeptide(L)'
;MSNVKNQHYVPRFYLKGFSNNKLRVWAFDKTTAKSFPSNSGNLASENYFYDHKEIDEIFGAKFIEKSLGDIEDRIAPLLTRLLDDFDNRKVFKIDEQTKAQLCEYMSIQILRTKAKYTSDVYTDGTDFG
;
A
#
# COMPACT_ATOMS: atom_id res chain seq x y z
N MET A 1 1.46 17.98 14.75
CA MET A 1 1.61 16.68 14.07
C MET A 1 0.71 16.70 12.85
N SER A 2 1.23 16.46 11.65
CA SER A 2 0.42 16.54 10.42
C SER A 2 -0.55 15.37 10.36
N ASN A 3 -1.85 15.65 10.40
CA ASN A 3 -2.84 14.64 10.05
C ASN A 3 -2.63 14.27 8.58
N VAL A 4 -2.01 13.12 8.33
CA VAL A 4 -1.97 12.53 6.99
C VAL A 4 -3.41 12.21 6.62
N LYS A 5 -3.95 13.03 5.72
CA LYS A 5 -5.33 12.86 5.24
C LYS A 5 -5.38 11.79 4.16
N ASN A 6 -4.46 11.84 3.21
CA ASN A 6 -4.41 10.91 2.09
C ASN A 6 -3.59 9.65 2.43
N GLN A 7 -4.27 8.55 2.70
CA GLN A 7 -3.67 7.28 3.11
C GLN A 7 -3.67 6.27 1.95
N HIS A 8 -2.53 5.60 1.79
CA HIS A 8 -2.25 4.72 0.66
C HIS A 8 -2.57 3.27 1.00
N TYR A 9 -3.38 2.63 0.17
CA TYR A 9 -3.61 1.18 0.25
C TYR A 9 -2.60 0.38 -0.57
N VAL A 10 -1.98 0.99 -1.59
CA VAL A 10 -0.72 0.51 -2.16
C VAL A 10 0.42 1.47 -1.78
N PRO A 11 1.50 1.03 -1.10
CA PRO A 11 2.56 1.90 -0.64
C PRO A 11 3.21 2.75 -1.73
N ARG A 12 3.50 4.01 -1.41
CA ARG A 12 4.12 4.96 -2.37
C ARG A 12 5.50 4.51 -2.82
N PHE A 13 6.31 3.95 -1.92
CA PHE A 13 7.65 3.48 -2.25
C PHE A 13 7.60 2.35 -3.29
N TYR A 14 6.57 1.50 -3.22
CA TYR A 14 6.33 0.43 -4.17
C TYR A 14 5.91 0.99 -5.54
N LEU A 15 4.94 1.92 -5.56
CA LEU A 15 4.49 2.57 -6.80
C LEU A 15 5.61 3.33 -7.52
N LYS A 16 6.61 3.84 -6.78
CA LYS A 16 7.76 4.53 -7.35
C LYS A 16 8.55 3.65 -8.34
N GLY A 17 8.64 2.34 -8.08
CA GLY A 17 9.32 1.39 -8.97
C GLY A 17 8.65 1.24 -10.35
N PHE A 18 7.38 1.62 -10.48
CA PHE A 18 6.63 1.58 -11.74
C PHE A 18 6.45 2.96 -12.35
N SER A 19 6.97 4.00 -11.70
CA SER A 19 6.78 5.38 -12.12
C SER A 19 7.86 5.83 -13.09
N ASN A 20 7.49 6.70 -14.02
CA ASN A 20 8.46 7.37 -14.89
C ASN A 20 9.23 8.49 -14.14
N ASN A 21 10.15 9.16 -14.84
CA ASN A 21 10.94 10.28 -14.29
C ASN A 21 10.10 11.47 -13.76
N LYS A 22 8.79 11.49 -14.03
CA LYS A 22 7.84 12.50 -13.52
C LYS A 22 6.93 11.94 -12.40
N LEU A 23 7.30 10.81 -11.79
CA LEU A 23 6.54 10.09 -10.77
C LEU A 23 5.12 9.73 -11.22
N ARG A 24 4.94 9.43 -12.51
CA ARG A 24 3.65 8.99 -13.06
C ARG A 24 3.64 7.50 -13.37
N VAL A 25 2.55 6.84 -13.00
CA VAL A 25 2.24 5.44 -13.27
C VAL A 25 1.04 5.39 -14.21
N TRP A 26 1.03 4.46 -15.16
CA TRP A 26 -0.15 4.23 -16.00
C TRP A 26 -1.20 3.44 -15.23
N ALA A 27 -2.39 4.01 -15.08
CA ALA A 27 -3.55 3.37 -14.49
C ALA A 27 -4.51 2.94 -15.60
N PHE A 28 -5.18 1.81 -15.38
CA PHE A 28 -6.23 1.29 -16.26
C PHE A 28 -7.56 1.31 -15.51
N ASP A 29 -8.53 2.06 -16.03
CA ASP A 29 -9.89 2.07 -15.50
C ASP A 29 -10.70 0.94 -16.15
N LYS A 30 -11.12 -0.02 -15.32
CA LYS A 30 -11.90 -1.18 -15.75
C LYS A 30 -13.34 -0.84 -16.16
N THR A 31 -13.87 0.30 -15.72
CA THR A 31 -15.25 0.73 -16.04
C THR A 31 -15.32 1.41 -17.41
N THR A 32 -14.32 2.25 -17.72
CA THR A 32 -14.24 2.98 -19.00
C THR A 32 -13.35 2.30 -20.03
N ALA A 33 -12.62 1.25 -19.66
CA ALA A 33 -11.61 0.54 -20.46
C ALA A 33 -10.51 1.47 -21.02
N LYS A 34 -10.15 2.52 -20.27
CA LYS A 34 -9.16 3.52 -20.69
C LYS A 34 -7.91 3.48 -19.81
N SER A 35 -6.77 3.73 -20.44
CA SER A 35 -5.49 3.95 -19.76
C SER A 35 -5.17 5.43 -19.66
N PHE A 36 -4.70 5.88 -18.50
CA PHE A 36 -4.26 7.26 -18.28
C PHE A 36 -3.06 7.33 -17.33
N PRO A 37 -2.17 8.33 -17.51
CA PRO A 37 -1.07 8.54 -16.57
C PRO A 37 -1.61 9.22 -15.30
N SER A 38 -1.27 8.67 -14.13
CA SER A 38 -1.63 9.23 -12.82
C SER A 38 -0.39 9.46 -11.96
N ASN A 39 -0.45 10.43 -11.05
CA ASN A 39 0.62 10.68 -10.09
C ASN A 39 0.64 9.57 -9.03
N SER A 40 1.80 8.93 -8.81
CA SER A 40 1.92 7.84 -7.83
C SER A 40 1.56 8.24 -6.39
N GLY A 41 1.67 9.53 -6.04
CA GLY A 41 1.30 10.06 -4.73
C GLY A 41 -0.20 10.18 -4.48
N ASN A 42 -1.02 10.12 -5.54
CA ASN A 42 -2.50 10.19 -5.46
C ASN A 42 -3.17 8.93 -6.03
N LEU A 43 -2.39 7.96 -6.51
CA LEU A 43 -2.89 6.69 -6.98
C LEU A 43 -3.01 5.73 -5.80
N ALA A 44 -4.02 4.86 -5.84
CA ALA A 44 -4.21 3.80 -4.85
C ALA A 44 -4.26 4.32 -3.40
N SER A 45 -4.98 5.42 -3.21
CA SER A 45 -5.08 6.13 -1.94
C SER A 45 -6.46 6.76 -1.77
N GLU A 46 -6.92 6.85 -0.53
CA GLU A 46 -8.17 7.53 -0.16
C GLU A 46 -7.97 8.36 1.11
N ASN A 47 -8.80 9.36 1.30
CA ASN A 47 -8.73 10.16 2.52
C ASN A 47 -9.26 9.35 3.70
N TYR A 48 -8.49 9.30 4.79
CA TYR A 48 -8.87 8.67 6.06
C TYR A 48 -9.23 7.17 5.92
N PHE A 49 -8.65 6.49 4.94
CA PHE A 49 -8.90 5.07 4.63
C PHE A 49 -8.72 4.12 5.83
N TYR A 50 -7.80 4.41 6.74
CA TYR A 50 -7.48 3.61 7.91
C TYR A 50 -7.97 4.21 9.23
N ASP A 51 -8.73 5.31 9.18
CA ASP A 51 -9.23 5.97 10.39
C ASP A 51 -10.43 5.18 10.93
N HIS A 52 -10.16 4.27 11.87
CA HIS A 52 -11.17 3.43 12.53
C HIS A 52 -11.21 3.76 14.03
N LYS A 53 -12.23 4.50 14.47
CA LYS A 53 -12.34 4.97 15.85
C LYS A 53 -12.27 3.85 16.89
N GLU A 54 -12.99 2.75 16.66
CA GLU A 54 -13.04 1.61 17.58
C GLU A 54 -11.67 0.96 17.76
N ILE A 55 -10.91 0.81 16.67
CA ILE A 55 -9.55 0.27 16.69
C ILE A 55 -8.61 1.26 17.39
N ASP A 56 -8.72 2.54 17.06
CA ASP A 56 -7.88 3.59 17.62
C ASP A 56 -8.13 3.81 19.13
N GLU A 57 -9.34 3.58 19.63
CA GLU A 57 -9.67 3.62 21.06
C GLU A 57 -9.02 2.47 21.83
N ILE A 58 -8.90 1.29 21.23
CA ILE A 58 -8.33 0.10 21.87
C ILE A 58 -6.80 0.09 21.77
N PHE A 59 -6.26 0.39 20.59
CA PHE A 59 -4.83 0.20 20.27
C PHE A 59 -4.05 1.53 20.19
N GLY A 60 -4.74 2.66 20.30
CA GLY A 60 -4.17 4.01 20.24
C GLY A 60 -4.36 4.68 18.88
N ALA A 61 -4.33 6.01 18.88
CA ALA A 61 -4.66 6.82 17.70
C ALA A 61 -3.82 6.48 16.45
N LYS A 62 -4.49 6.36 15.29
CA LYS A 62 -3.92 6.02 13.98
C LYS A 62 -3.15 4.70 14.01
N PHE A 63 -3.66 3.70 14.73
CA PHE A 63 -2.93 2.46 14.97
C PHE A 63 -2.53 1.77 13.68
N ILE A 64 -3.50 1.56 12.77
CA ILE A 64 -3.27 0.87 11.50
C ILE A 64 -2.25 1.65 10.63
N GLU A 65 -2.41 2.97 10.51
CA GLU A 65 -1.49 3.81 9.73
C GLU A 65 -0.05 3.69 10.26
N LYS A 66 0.13 3.74 11.59
CA LYS A 66 1.45 3.59 12.23
C LYS A 66 2.05 2.21 12.02
N SER A 67 1.28 1.15 12.27
CA SER A 67 1.75 -0.23 12.09
C SER A 67 2.17 -0.49 10.64
N LEU A 68 1.40 0.02 9.68
CA LEU A 68 1.76 -0.07 8.27
C LEU A 68 3.02 0.74 7.94
N GLY A 69 3.16 1.94 8.51
CA GLY A 69 4.37 2.76 8.40
C GLY A 69 5.63 2.02 8.88
N ASP A 70 5.58 1.38 10.05
CA ASP A 70 6.71 0.63 10.61
C ASP A 70 7.14 -0.54 9.70
N ILE A 71 6.17 -1.20 9.04
CA ILE A 71 6.43 -2.26 8.06
C ILE A 71 7.06 -1.67 6.79
N GLU A 72 6.54 -0.54 6.30
CA GLU A 72 7.06 0.13 5.11
C GLU A 72 8.50 0.62 5.33
N ASP A 73 8.81 1.20 6.49
CA ASP A 73 10.15 1.66 6.86
C ASP A 73 11.17 0.51 6.87
N ARG A 74 10.72 -0.71 7.25
CA ARG A 74 11.56 -1.92 7.23
C ARG A 74 11.76 -2.47 5.81
N ILE A 75 10.72 -2.47 4.99
CA ILE A 75 10.71 -3.15 3.69
C ILE A 75 11.25 -2.27 2.57
N ALA A 76 11.02 -0.96 2.59
CA ALA A 76 11.50 -0.05 1.55
C ALA A 76 13.03 -0.13 1.30
N PRO A 77 13.91 -0.05 2.31
CA PRO A 77 15.35 -0.19 2.09
C PRO A 77 15.74 -1.61 1.66
N LEU A 78 15.08 -2.64 2.18
CA LEU A 78 15.33 -4.04 1.82
C LEU A 78 15.01 -4.30 0.34
N LEU A 79 13.85 -3.82 -0.14
CA LEU A 79 13.46 -3.97 -1.53
C LEU A 79 14.38 -3.17 -2.46
N THR A 80 14.77 -1.96 -2.06
CA THR A 80 15.71 -1.12 -2.82
C THR A 80 17.06 -1.83 -2.98
N ARG A 81 17.61 -2.37 -1.88
CA ARG A 81 18.86 -3.14 -1.90
C ARG A 81 18.73 -4.38 -2.79
N LEU A 82 17.64 -5.12 -2.67
CA LEU A 82 17.42 -6.33 -3.44
C LEU A 82 17.38 -6.05 -4.96
N LEU A 83 16.69 -4.97 -5.37
CA LEU A 83 16.67 -4.54 -6.78
C LEU A 83 18.06 -4.15 -7.28
N ASP A 84 18.83 -3.37 -6.51
CA ASP A 84 20.21 -3.01 -6.86
C ASP A 84 21.11 -4.25 -6.98
N ASP A 85 20.98 -5.21 -6.04
CA ASP A 85 21.75 -6.44 -6.09
C ASP A 85 21.36 -7.30 -7.31
N PHE A 86 20.09 -7.30 -7.73
CA PHE A 86 19.65 -7.97 -8.96
C PHE A 86 20.20 -7.30 -10.22
N ASP A 87 20.08 -5.97 -10.33
CA ASP A 87 20.57 -5.19 -11.48
C ASP A 87 22.09 -5.35 -11.66
N ASN A 88 22.82 -5.42 -10.54
CA ASN A 88 24.26 -5.65 -10.52
C ASN A 88 24.68 -7.13 -10.55
N ARG A 89 23.74 -8.06 -10.70
CA ARG A 89 23.98 -9.52 -10.73
C ARG A 89 24.74 -10.06 -9.51
N LYS A 90 24.51 -9.46 -8.34
CA LYS A 90 25.10 -9.87 -7.05
C LYS A 90 24.24 -10.90 -6.32
N VAL A 91 22.96 -11.03 -6.65
CA VAL A 91 22.07 -12.04 -6.06
C VAL A 91 22.07 -13.33 -6.85
N PHE A 92 22.52 -14.41 -6.21
CA PHE A 92 22.33 -15.77 -6.71
C PHE A 92 21.30 -16.55 -5.87
N LYS A 93 21.00 -16.07 -4.66
CA LYS A 93 20.04 -16.65 -3.73
C LYS A 93 19.52 -15.57 -2.77
N ILE A 94 18.21 -15.58 -2.50
CA ILE A 94 17.60 -14.78 -1.44
C ILE A 94 17.70 -15.59 -0.14
N ASP A 95 18.23 -15.01 0.92
CA ASP A 95 18.32 -15.66 2.23
C ASP A 95 16.94 -15.80 2.89
N GLU A 96 16.80 -16.75 3.83
CA GLU A 96 15.50 -17.06 4.44
C GLU A 96 14.94 -15.90 5.27
N GLN A 97 15.77 -15.03 5.85
CA GLN A 97 15.30 -13.86 6.59
C GLN A 97 14.69 -12.83 5.65
N THR A 98 15.40 -12.47 4.57
CA THR A 98 14.89 -11.57 3.53
C THR A 98 13.60 -12.11 2.92
N LYS A 99 13.56 -13.42 2.63
CA LYS A 99 12.38 -14.09 2.10
C LYS A 99 11.18 -14.03 3.06
N ALA A 100 11.39 -14.29 4.35
CA ALA A 100 10.34 -14.19 5.35
C ALA A 100 9.76 -12.77 5.45
N GLN A 101 10.61 -11.74 5.43
CA GLN A 101 10.19 -10.34 5.45
C GLN A 101 9.38 -9.95 4.20
N LEU A 102 9.78 -10.43 3.02
CA LEU A 102 9.02 -10.22 1.78
C LEU A 102 7.66 -10.93 1.83
N CYS A 103 7.60 -12.15 2.35
CA CYS A 103 6.34 -12.89 2.52
C CYS A 103 5.38 -12.21 3.50
N GLU A 104 5.89 -11.71 4.63
CA GLU A 104 5.12 -10.90 5.60
C GLU A 104 4.52 -9.68 4.89
N TYR A 105 5.37 -8.91 4.19
CA TYR A 105 4.94 -7.74 3.45
C TYR A 105 3.87 -8.07 2.40
N MET A 106 4.08 -9.09 1.56
CA MET A 106 3.13 -9.51 0.53
C MET A 106 1.78 -9.92 1.14
N SER A 107 1.80 -10.62 2.27
CA SER A 107 0.59 -11.04 2.98
C SER A 107 -0.22 -9.83 3.45
N ILE A 108 0.46 -8.82 3.98
CA ILE A 108 -0.17 -7.55 4.38
C ILE A 108 -0.75 -6.81 3.17
N GLN A 109 -0.03 -6.76 2.04
CA GLN A 109 -0.53 -6.10 0.82
C GLN A 109 -1.80 -6.77 0.26
N ILE A 110 -1.94 -8.09 0.41
CA ILE A 110 -3.16 -8.83 0.03
C ILE A 110 -4.36 -8.44 0.91
N LEU A 111 -4.12 -8.00 2.15
CA LEU A 111 -5.15 -7.53 3.07
C LEU A 111 -5.49 -6.04 2.83
N ARG A 112 -4.51 -5.23 2.40
CA ARG A 112 -4.65 -3.78 2.12
C ARG A 112 -5.40 -3.43 0.82
N THR A 113 -6.45 -4.18 0.45
CA THR A 113 -7.18 -3.91 -0.81
C THR A 113 -8.57 -3.35 -0.56
N LYS A 114 -8.92 -2.26 -1.26
CA LYS A 114 -10.24 -1.63 -1.19
C LYS A 114 -11.40 -2.62 -1.29
N ALA A 115 -11.27 -3.66 -2.12
CA ALA A 115 -12.30 -4.68 -2.32
C ALA A 115 -12.64 -5.48 -1.04
N LYS A 116 -11.67 -5.71 -0.16
CA LYS A 116 -11.91 -6.37 1.14
C LYS A 116 -12.48 -5.41 2.18
N TYR A 117 -12.09 -4.14 2.14
CA TYR A 117 -12.62 -3.12 3.04
C TYR A 117 -14.06 -2.69 2.68
N THR A 118 -14.50 -2.88 1.44
CA THR A 118 -15.88 -2.54 1.01
C THR A 118 -16.86 -3.71 1.08
N SER A 119 -16.42 -4.96 1.12
CA SER A 119 -17.32 -6.11 1.29
C SER A 119 -17.90 -6.22 2.70
N ASP A 120 -17.17 -5.74 3.71
CA ASP A 120 -17.54 -5.93 5.13
C ASP A 120 -18.36 -4.74 5.69
N VAL A 121 -18.54 -3.67 4.90
CA VAL A 121 -19.27 -2.45 5.32
C VAL A 121 -20.68 -2.37 4.69
N TYR A 122 -21.02 -3.25 3.73
CA TYR A 122 -22.32 -3.24 3.03
C TYR A 122 -23.13 -4.54 3.18
N THR A 123 -22.95 -5.27 4.28
CA THR A 123 -23.82 -6.40 4.65
C THR A 123 -24.64 -6.13 5.92
N ASP A 124 -24.98 -4.87 6.18
CA ASP A 124 -26.15 -4.55 7.01
C ASP A 124 -26.94 -3.43 6.34
N GLY A 125 -28.18 -3.76 6.00
CA GLY A 125 -29.01 -2.96 5.12
C GLY A 125 -29.30 -1.55 5.67
N THR A 126 -29.41 -0.60 4.75
CA THR A 126 -30.57 0.29 4.70
C THR A 126 -30.66 0.91 3.32
N ASP A 127 -31.76 0.55 2.67
CA ASP A 127 -32.41 1.24 1.58
C ASP A 127 -32.51 2.74 1.90
N PHE A 128 -31.97 3.60 1.03
CA PHE A 128 -32.42 4.99 0.92
C PHE A 128 -32.40 5.36 -0.55
N GLY A 129 -33.60 5.69 -1.06
CA GLY A 129 -33.91 5.90 -2.47
C GLY A 129 -33.63 7.29 -3.01
#